data_AF-A0A088C913-F1
#
_entry.id   AF-A0A088C913-F1
#
_cell.length_a   1.000
_cell.length_b   1.000
_cell.length_c   1.000
_cell.angle_alpha   90.00
_cell.angle_beta   90.00
_cell.angle_gamma   90.00
#
_symmetry.space_group_name_H-M   'P 1'
#
loop_
_entity.id
_entity.type
_entity.pdbx_description
1 polymer ?
#
loop_
_entity_poly.entity_id
_entity_poly.type
_entity_poly.pdbx_seq_one_letter_code
_entity_poly.pdbx_strand_id
1 'polypeptide(L)'
;QGPLAAPTLQLLTKEDLSKMYFSDFKMIDINGYACFLTRTGCTGEDGFEISVPSENAVDLAKALLEKSEGKVRLTGLGARDSLRLEAGLCLYGNDMEQHITPVEAGL
;
A
#
# COMPACT_ATOMS: atom_id res chain seq x y z
N GLN A 1 -3.80 3.19 -2.25
CA GLN A 1 -4.23 1.94 -2.91
C GLN A 1 -5.48 2.27 -3.72
N GLY A 2 -5.71 1.57 -4.83
CA GLY A 2 -6.73 1.90 -5.81
C GLY A 2 -6.19 1.86 -7.25
N PRO A 3 -7.08 1.99 -8.25
CA PRO A 3 -6.75 1.79 -9.67
C PRO A 3 -5.71 2.77 -10.23
N LEU A 4 -5.48 3.89 -9.56
CA LEU A 4 -4.48 4.89 -9.95
C LEU A 4 -3.13 4.72 -9.23
N ALA A 5 -2.95 3.69 -8.39
CA ALA A 5 -1.73 3.53 -7.59
C ALA A 5 -0.46 3.42 -8.45
N ALA A 6 -0.43 2.50 -9.42
CA ALA A 6 0.70 2.32 -10.32
C ALA A 6 1.01 3.58 -11.15
N PRO A 7 0.06 4.18 -11.90
CA PRO A 7 0.37 5.36 -12.70
C PRO A 7 0.78 6.58 -11.86
N THR A 8 0.24 6.75 -10.64
CA THR A 8 0.69 7.85 -9.77
C THR A 8 2.10 7.60 -9.22
N LEU A 9 2.41 6.40 -8.73
CA LEU A 9 3.73 6.10 -8.18
C LEU A 9 4.83 6.11 -9.26
N GLN A 10 4.50 5.69 -10.49
CA GLN A 10 5.41 5.68 -11.63
C GLN A 10 6.02 7.07 -11.92
N LEU A 11 5.32 8.16 -11.58
CA LEU A 11 5.82 9.54 -11.76
C LEU A 11 7.00 9.88 -10.85
N LEU A 12 7.24 9.09 -9.82
CA LEU A 12 8.27 9.32 -8.80
C LEU A 12 9.42 8.32 -8.88
N THR A 13 9.40 7.36 -9.80
CA THR A 13 10.45 6.35 -9.94
C THR A 13 10.78 6.07 -11.40
N LYS A 14 12.03 5.67 -11.65
CA LYS A 14 12.49 5.21 -12.97
C LYS A 14 12.23 3.71 -13.18
N GLU A 15 11.93 2.97 -12.11
CA GLU A 15 11.60 1.55 -12.20
C GLU A 15 10.27 1.37 -12.93
N ASP A 16 10.20 0.41 -13.84
CA ASP A 16 8.98 0.08 -14.58
C ASP A 16 8.04 -0.77 -13.70
N LEU A 17 7.07 -0.11 -13.07
CA LEU A 17 6.14 -0.75 -12.13
C LEU A 17 5.14 -1.70 -12.82
N SER A 18 5.00 -1.62 -14.15
CA SER A 18 4.14 -2.56 -14.90
C SER A 18 4.70 -4.00 -14.88
N LYS A 19 6.01 -4.14 -14.62
CA LYS A 19 6.71 -5.43 -14.54
C LYS A 19 6.75 -6.02 -13.14
N MET A 20 6.16 -5.34 -12.16
CA MET A 20 6.15 -5.78 -10.78
C MET A 20 4.79 -6.39 -10.49
N TYR A 21 4.72 -7.70 -10.26
CA TYR A 21 3.49 -8.44 -10.01
C TYR A 21 3.11 -8.42 -8.54
N PHE A 22 1.90 -8.89 -8.22
CA PHE A 22 1.45 -8.99 -6.83
C PHE A 22 2.44 -9.81 -5.99
N SER A 23 2.74 -9.33 -4.78
CA SER A 23 3.71 -9.91 -3.84
C SER A 23 5.19 -9.76 -4.24
N ASP A 24 5.51 -9.11 -5.36
CA ASP A 24 6.90 -8.77 -5.67
C ASP A 24 7.45 -7.73 -4.69
N PHE A 25 8.76 -7.85 -4.43
CA PHE A 25 9.55 -6.93 -3.60
C PHE A 25 10.71 -6.37 -4.42
N LYS A 26 10.98 -5.07 -4.28
CA LYS A 26 12.18 -4.43 -4.85
C LYS A 26 12.72 -3.33 -3.92
N MET A 27 14.04 -3.15 -3.94
CA MET A 27 14.69 -1.94 -3.44
C MET A 27 14.84 -0.97 -4.61
N ILE A 28 14.22 0.20 -4.53
CA ILE A 28 14.19 1.17 -5.64
C ILE A 28 14.35 2.59 -5.13
N ASP A 29 14.71 3.49 -6.05
CA ASP A 29 14.61 4.93 -5.82
C ASP A 29 13.18 5.41 -6.05
N ILE A 30 12.60 6.09 -5.06
CA ILE A 30 11.32 6.79 -5.17
C ILE A 30 11.54 8.22 -4.71
N ASN A 31 11.41 9.18 -5.63
CA ASN A 31 11.60 10.60 -5.38
C ASN A 31 13.00 10.94 -4.81
N GLY A 32 14.05 10.22 -5.24
CA GLY A 32 15.41 10.40 -4.74
C GLY A 32 15.72 9.68 -3.42
N TYR A 33 14.79 8.88 -2.91
CA TYR A 33 14.94 8.15 -1.66
C TYR A 33 15.04 6.64 -1.89
N ALA A 34 15.98 5.99 -1.22
CA ALA A 34 16.10 4.53 -1.22
C ALA A 34 14.95 3.92 -0.41
N CYS A 35 14.04 3.24 -1.10
CA CYS A 35 12.82 2.69 -0.54
C CYS A 35 12.74 1.18 -0.75
N PHE A 36 12.06 0.50 0.17
CA PHE A 36 11.55 -0.84 -0.08
C PHE A 36 10.14 -0.72 -0.61
N LEU A 37 9.89 -1.33 -1.76
CA LEU A 37 8.59 -1.35 -2.41
C LEU A 37 8.08 -2.79 -2.49
N THR A 38 6.84 -2.99 -2.07
CA THR A 38 6.09 -4.23 -2.33
C THR A 38 4.78 -3.92 -3.04
N ARG A 39 4.38 -4.77 -4.00
CA ARG A 39 3.04 -4.69 -4.60
C ARG A 39 2.06 -5.53 -3.79
N THR A 40 1.71 -5.01 -2.63
CA THR A 40 0.85 -5.61 -1.61
C THR A 40 -0.19 -4.61 -1.12
N GLY A 41 -1.19 -5.06 -0.37
CA GLY A 41 -2.23 -4.17 0.12
C GLY A 41 -3.25 -4.78 1.06
N CYS A 42 -4.07 -3.90 1.63
CA CYS A 42 -5.12 -4.23 2.59
C CYS A 42 -6.50 -3.67 2.21
N THR A 43 -6.71 -3.27 0.95
CA THR A 43 -7.97 -2.66 0.50
C THR A 43 -8.73 -3.49 -0.54
N GLY A 44 -8.23 -4.66 -0.94
CA GLY A 44 -8.78 -5.45 -2.06
C GLY A 44 -8.48 -4.88 -3.45
N GLU A 45 -7.82 -3.73 -3.52
CA GLU A 45 -7.47 -3.03 -4.76
C GLU A 45 -5.96 -3.13 -5.04
N ASP A 46 -5.57 -2.85 -6.28
CA ASP A 46 -4.16 -2.72 -6.64
C ASP A 46 -3.48 -1.61 -5.83
N GLY A 47 -2.18 -1.78 -5.58
CA GLY A 47 -1.40 -0.82 -4.84
C GLY A 47 -0.07 -1.34 -4.36
N PHE A 48 0.60 -0.47 -3.62
CA PHE A 48 1.93 -0.71 -3.10
C PHE A 48 2.00 -0.34 -1.63
N GLU A 49 2.92 -0.97 -0.93
CA GLU A 49 3.41 -0.55 0.39
C GLU A 49 4.85 -0.07 0.23
N ILE A 50 5.15 1.08 0.85
CA ILE A 50 6.43 1.77 0.70
C ILE A 50 7.05 1.92 2.08
N SER A 51 8.23 1.33 2.28
CA SER A 51 9.08 1.66 3.43
C SER A 51 10.13 2.66 2.99
N VAL A 52 10.20 3.80 3.69
CA VAL A 52 11.07 4.94 3.41
C VAL A 52 11.74 5.38 4.72
N PRO A 53 12.96 5.95 4.71
CA PRO A 53 13.54 6.55 5.90
C PRO A 53 12.60 7.56 6.56
N SER A 54 12.57 7.56 7.89
CA SER A 54 11.57 8.27 8.69
C SER A 54 11.53 9.78 8.42
N GLU A 55 12.71 10.36 8.21
CA GLU A 55 12.96 11.77 7.91
C GLU A 55 12.39 12.19 6.54
N ASN A 56 12.17 11.25 5.62
CA ASN A 56 11.68 11.52 4.28
C ASN A 56 10.20 11.17 4.09
N ALA A 57 9.56 10.52 5.07
CA ALA A 57 8.19 10.03 4.95
C ALA A 57 7.16 11.13 4.63
N VAL A 58 7.28 12.28 5.29
CA VAL A 58 6.38 13.43 5.07
C VAL A 58 6.55 14.01 3.67
N ASP A 59 7.79 14.14 3.21
CA ASP A 59 8.09 14.73 1.91
C ASP A 59 7.68 13.80 0.77
N LEU A 60 7.87 12.48 0.93
CA LEU A 60 7.37 11.49 -0.02
C LEU A 60 5.84 11.52 -0.10
N ALA A 61 5.14 11.61 1.04
CA ALA A 61 3.67 11.70 1.06
C ALA A 61 3.17 12.97 0.34
N LYS A 62 3.82 14.12 0.55
CA LYS A 62 3.50 15.36 -0.17
C LYS A 62 3.74 15.22 -1.67
N ALA A 63 4.88 14.65 -2.08
CA ALA A 63 5.20 14.44 -3.48
C ALA A 63 4.15 13.57 -4.19
N LEU A 64 3.67 12.51 -3.54
CA LEU A 64 2.59 11.67 -4.06
C LEU A 64 1.28 12.45 -4.27
N LEU A 65 0.91 13.31 -3.31
CA LEU A 65 -0.29 14.14 -3.43
C LEU A 65 -0.16 15.16 -4.57
N GLU A 66 0.98 15.84 -4.66
CA GLU A 66 1.26 16.83 -5.70
C GLU A 66 1.24 16.20 -7.10
N LYS A 67 1.99 15.10 -7.30
CA LYS A 67 2.05 14.39 -8.59
C LYS A 67 0.74 13.75 -9.00
N SER A 68 -0.17 13.49 -8.06
CA SER A 68 -1.48 12.96 -8.38
C SER A 68 -2.42 13.97 -9.05
N GLU A 69 -2.07 15.26 -9.06
CA GLU A 69 -2.93 16.34 -9.59
C GLU A 69 -4.35 16.31 -8.99
N GLY A 70 -4.45 16.00 -7.69
CA GLY A 70 -5.72 15.92 -6.95
C GLY A 70 -6.51 14.62 -7.14
N LYS A 71 -5.98 13.64 -7.87
CA LYS A 71 -6.62 12.32 -8.07
C LYS A 71 -6.45 11.39 -6.86
N VAL A 72 -5.43 11.62 -6.03
CA VAL A 72 -5.19 10.84 -4.81
C VAL A 72 -5.58 11.65 -3.58
N ARG A 73 -6.07 10.94 -2.56
CA ARG A 73 -6.44 11.51 -1.25
C ARG A 73 -5.79 10.71 -0.14
N LEU A 74 -5.43 11.38 0.95
CA LEU A 74 -5.05 10.69 2.18
C LEU A 74 -6.28 10.00 2.76
N THR A 75 -6.06 8.82 3.35
CA THR A 75 -7.13 8.03 3.96
C THR A 75 -6.77 7.68 5.39
N GLY A 76 -7.77 7.65 6.27
CA GLY A 76 -7.62 7.33 7.68
C GLY A 76 -7.93 5.87 8.00
N LEU A 77 -7.86 5.53 9.29
CA LEU A 77 -8.06 4.17 9.77
C LEU A 77 -9.49 3.65 9.56
N GLY A 78 -10.51 4.50 9.65
CA GLY A 78 -11.90 4.07 9.44
C GLY A 78 -12.17 3.57 8.00
N ALA A 79 -11.63 4.28 7.00
CA ALA A 79 -11.73 3.83 5.61
C ALA A 79 -10.93 2.55 5.38
N ARG A 80 -9.75 2.41 6.01
CA ARG A 80 -8.96 1.17 5.95
C ARG A 80 -9.74 -0.02 6.52
N ASP A 81 -10.39 0.12 7.67
CA ASP A 81 -11.17 -0.97 8.29
C ASP A 81 -12.40 -1.35 7.46
N SER A 82 -13.07 -0.38 6.84
CA SER A 82 -14.15 -0.67 5.88
C SER A 82 -13.63 -1.45 4.67
N LEU A 83 -12.58 -0.96 4.01
CA LEU A 83 -12.08 -1.55 2.77
C LEU A 83 -11.47 -2.94 2.97
N ARG A 84 -10.75 -3.18 4.08
CA ARG A 84 -10.19 -4.50 4.37
C ARG A 84 -11.31 -5.52 4.62
N LEU A 85 -12.40 -5.10 5.27
CA LEU A 85 -13.55 -5.95 5.54
C LEU A 85 -14.29 -6.30 4.25
N GLU A 86 -14.52 -5.31 3.37
CA GLU A 86 -15.09 -5.52 2.04
C GLU A 86 -14.23 -6.47 1.19
N ALA A 87 -12.91 -6.43 1.35
CA ALA A 87 -11.96 -7.33 0.71
C ALA A 87 -11.85 -8.73 1.35
N GLY A 88 -12.54 -8.98 2.47
CA GLY A 88 -12.48 -10.26 3.19
C GLY A 88 -11.17 -10.52 3.94
N LEU A 89 -10.42 -9.46 4.28
CA LEU A 89 -9.15 -9.58 4.99
C LEU A 89 -9.35 -9.57 6.52
N CYS A 90 -8.80 -10.57 7.19
CA CYS A 90 -8.86 -10.70 8.64
C CYS A 90 -8.07 -9.59 9.35
N LEU A 91 -8.61 -9.12 10.47
CA LEU A 91 -7.94 -8.24 11.43
C LEU A 91 -7.67 -9.01 12.72
N TYR A 92 -6.39 -9.15 13.06
CA TYR A 92 -5.99 -9.77 14.32
C TYR A 92 -6.52 -8.99 15.54
N GLY A 93 -7.06 -9.71 16.52
CA GLY A 93 -7.76 -9.18 17.69
C GLY A 93 -9.26 -8.98 17.50
N ASN A 94 -9.76 -9.00 16.25
CA ASN A 94 -11.18 -8.88 15.93
C ASN A 94 -11.72 -10.17 15.30
N ASP A 95 -11.11 -10.62 14.20
CA ASP A 95 -11.57 -11.78 13.42
C ASP A 95 -10.73 -13.03 13.71
N MET A 96 -9.53 -12.85 14.23
CA MET A 96 -8.60 -13.93 14.57
C MET A 96 -7.78 -13.57 15.81
N GLU A 97 -7.47 -14.55 16.63
CA GLU A 97 -6.64 -14.41 17.81
C GLU A 97 -6.03 -15.76 18.21
N GLN A 98 -5.20 -15.80 19.25
CA GLN A 98 -4.42 -17.00 19.62
C GLN A 98 -5.26 -18.27 19.83
N HIS A 99 -6.53 -18.14 20.21
CA HIS A 99 -7.40 -19.27 20.50
C HIS A 99 -8.42 -19.57 19.39
N ILE A 100 -8.37 -18.84 18.28
CA ILE A 100 -9.12 -19.13 17.05
C ILE A 100 -8.14 -19.81 16.09
N THR A 101 -8.44 -21.04 15.69
CA THR A 101 -7.60 -21.77 14.74
C THR A 101 -7.67 -21.16 13.33
N PRO A 102 -6.65 -21.34 12.47
CA PRO A 102 -6.69 -20.83 11.10
C PRO A 102 -7.93 -21.29 10.31
N VAL A 103 -8.36 -22.54 10.52
CA VAL A 103 -9.56 -23.10 9.88
C VAL A 103 -10.83 -22.36 10.33
N GLU A 104 -10.97 -22.06 11.62
CA GLU A 104 -12.10 -21.27 12.15
C GLU A 104 -12.12 -19.83 11.64
N ALA A 105 -10.93 -19.26 11.37
CA ALA A 105 -10.76 -17.93 10.80
C ALA A 105 -10.90 -17.88 9.26
N GLY A 106 -11.05 -19.02 8.58
CA GLY A 106 -11.15 -19.09 7.12
C GLY A 106 -9.84 -18.82 6.37
N LEU A 107 -8.69 -19.16 6.98
CA LEU A 107 -7.34 -18.97 6.43
C LEU A 107 -6.68 -20.27 5.93
#